data_AF-A0A8H3LR01-F1
#
_entry.id   AF-A0A8H3LR01-F1
#
_cell.length_a   1.000
_cell.length_b   1.000
_cell.length_c   1.000
_cell.angle_alpha   90.00
_cell.angle_beta   90.00
_cell.angle_gamma   90.00
#
_symmetry.space_group_name_H-M   'P 1'
#
loop_
_entity.id
_entity.type
_entity.pdbx_description
1 polymer ?
#
loop_
_entity_poly.entity_id
_entity_poly.type
_entity_poly.pdbx_seq_one_letter_code
_entity_poly.pdbx_strand_id
1 'polypeptide(L)'
;MAINDDDIYTHYPHHPNARRSKLDYIWCSVDLLKYLLNSSLHNVQPIIKTDHCLVSCTFRINDLINITSTTKHRRKRIIKTKFLYNDMLLFNQNNTGHHEWLWSHFTEDLDQD
;
A
#
# COMPACT_ATOMS: atom_id res chain seq x y z
N MET A 1 -11.02 -28.09 -27.55
CA MET A 1 -10.53 -29.27 -26.80
C MET A 1 -10.45 -28.87 -25.34
N ALA A 2 -11.28 -29.45 -24.48
CA ALA A 2 -11.13 -29.26 -23.04
C ALA A 2 -9.83 -29.97 -22.63
N ILE A 3 -8.88 -29.22 -22.05
CA ILE A 3 -7.67 -29.82 -21.48
C ILE A 3 -8.13 -30.50 -20.19
N ASN A 4 -7.94 -31.81 -20.07
CA ASN A 4 -8.21 -32.52 -18.82
C ASN A 4 -7.29 -31.93 -17.74
N ASP A 5 -7.87 -31.52 -16.61
CA ASP A 5 -7.15 -30.88 -15.49
C ASP A 5 -6.04 -31.78 -14.90
N ASP A 6 -6.13 -33.09 -15.19
CA ASP A 6 -5.22 -34.14 -14.71
C ASP A 6 -3.81 -34.12 -15.34
N ASP A 7 -3.60 -33.35 -16.42
CA ASP A 7 -2.31 -33.31 -17.14
C ASP A 7 -1.49 -32.02 -16.91
N ILE A 8 -1.94 -31.13 -16.02
CA ILE A 8 -1.24 -29.87 -15.73
C ILE A 8 -0.29 -30.05 -14.54
N TYR A 9 1.00 -30.24 -14.83
CA TYR A 9 2.07 -30.32 -13.83
C TYR A 9 2.91 -29.05 -13.80
N THR A 10 3.28 -28.62 -12.60
CA THR A 10 4.15 -27.46 -12.38
C THR A 10 5.54 -27.86 -11.97
N HIS A 11 5.73 -29.07 -11.44
CA HIS A 11 7.01 -29.59 -10.97
C HIS A 11 7.40 -30.87 -11.71
N TYR A 12 8.64 -30.88 -12.19
CA TYR A 12 9.26 -31.90 -13.03
C TYR A 12 10.60 -32.33 -12.40
N PRO A 13 10.56 -33.26 -11.43
CA PRO A 13 11.75 -33.64 -10.69
C PRO A 13 12.81 -34.24 -11.62
N HIS A 14 14.07 -33.95 -11.33
CA HIS A 14 15.20 -34.45 -12.14
C HIS A 14 15.42 -35.97 -12.01
N HIS A 15 14.92 -36.59 -10.95
CA HIS A 15 15.03 -38.03 -10.75
C HIS A 15 14.03 -38.78 -11.65
N PRO A 16 14.47 -39.79 -12.42
CA PRO A 16 13.65 -40.46 -13.44
C PRO A 16 12.48 -41.26 -12.86
N ASN A 17 12.57 -41.67 -11.60
CA ASN A 17 11.51 -42.41 -10.90
C ASN A 17 10.58 -41.49 -10.08
N ALA A 18 10.88 -40.20 -10.02
CA ALA A 18 10.07 -39.25 -9.29
C ALA A 18 8.87 -38.82 -10.13
N ARG A 19 7.69 -38.78 -9.50
CA ARG A 19 6.44 -38.43 -10.16
C ARG A 19 6.34 -36.92 -10.32
N ARG A 20 5.88 -36.47 -11.49
CA ARG A 20 5.50 -35.07 -11.73
C ARG A 20 4.35 -34.69 -10.80
N SER A 21 4.32 -33.43 -10.38
CA SER A 21 3.31 -32.95 -9.44
C SER A 21 2.86 -31.52 -9.78
N LYS A 22 1.63 -31.19 -9.36
CA LYS A 22 1.07 -29.83 -9.42
C LYS A 22 1.19 -29.23 -8.02
N LEU A 23 2.26 -28.46 -7.81
CA LEU A 23 2.62 -27.91 -6.51
C LEU A 23 2.38 -26.40 -6.42
N ASP A 24 2.36 -25.71 -7.56
CA ASP A 24 2.34 -24.26 -7.63
C ASP A 24 0.96 -23.77 -8.04
N TYR A 25 0.37 -22.89 -7.22
CA TYR A 25 -0.97 -22.36 -7.44
C TYR A 25 -0.99 -20.86 -7.15
N ILE A 26 -1.82 -20.13 -7.89
CA ILE A 26 -2.18 -18.76 -7.57
C ILE A 26 -3.64 -18.79 -7.14
N TRP A 27 -3.89 -18.48 -5.87
CA TRP A 27 -5.25 -18.36 -5.35
C TRP A 27 -5.68 -16.90 -5.30
N CYS A 28 -6.94 -16.66 -5.65
CA CYS A 28 -7.55 -15.34 -5.57
C CYS A 28 -8.94 -15.45 -4.96
N SER A 29 -9.45 -14.33 -4.43
CA SER A 29 -10.85 -14.27 -4.00
C SER A 29 -11.78 -14.43 -5.20
N VAL A 30 -13.01 -14.90 -4.94
CA VAL A 30 -14.07 -15.01 -5.97
C VAL A 30 -14.33 -13.64 -6.62
N ASP A 31 -14.27 -12.56 -5.83
CA ASP A 31 -14.39 -11.20 -6.32
C ASP A 31 -13.26 -10.78 -7.26
N LEU A 32 -12.04 -11.26 -7.05
CA LEU A 32 -10.92 -10.95 -7.93
C LEU A 32 -10.95 -11.81 -9.20
N LEU A 33 -11.49 -13.02 -9.11
CA LEU A 33 -11.55 -13.99 -10.21
C LEU A 33 -12.30 -13.44 -11.43
N LYS A 34 -13.32 -12.59 -11.23
CA LYS A 34 -14.07 -11.95 -12.34
C LYS A 34 -13.22 -11.01 -13.21
N TYR A 35 -12.06 -10.58 -12.69
CA TYR A 35 -11.12 -9.74 -13.42
C TYR A 35 -9.95 -10.53 -14.02
N LEU A 36 -9.90 -11.86 -13.81
CA LEU A 36 -8.89 -12.72 -14.39
C LEU A 36 -9.10 -12.81 -15.91
N LEU A 37 -8.11 -12.38 -16.68
CA LEU A 37 -8.12 -12.50 -18.14
C LEU A 37 -7.60 -13.87 -18.57
N ASN A 38 -6.51 -14.32 -17.95
CA ASN A 38 -5.93 -15.63 -18.20
C ASN A 38 -5.05 -16.09 -17.04
N SER A 39 -4.81 -17.40 -17.00
CA SER A 39 -3.72 -18.01 -16.25
C SER A 39 -2.98 -18.96 -17.18
N SER A 40 -1.66 -18.99 -17.08
CA SER A 40 -0.81 -19.80 -17.95
C SER A 40 0.38 -20.38 -17.20
N LEU A 41 0.92 -21.45 -17.77
CA LEU A 41 2.09 -22.14 -17.29
C LEU A 41 3.21 -21.97 -18.32
N HIS A 42 4.38 -21.55 -17.86
CA HIS A 42 5.53 -21.33 -18.72
C HIS A 42 6.68 -22.22 -18.28
N ASN A 43 7.20 -23.01 -19.23
CA ASN A 43 8.47 -23.67 -19.02
C ASN A 43 9.58 -22.62 -19.14
N VAL A 44 10.24 -22.34 -18.02
CA VAL A 44 11.35 -21.37 -17.95
C VAL A 44 12.72 -22.01 -18.12
N GLN A 45 12.80 -23.34 -18.23
CA GLN A 45 14.01 -23.99 -18.71
C GLN A 45 14.18 -23.72 -20.21
N PRO A 46 15.39 -23.38 -20.69
CA PRO A 46 16.69 -23.48 -20.00
C PRO A 46 17.18 -22.18 -19.32
N ILE A 47 16.39 -21.11 -19.33
CA ILE A 47 16.82 -19.77 -18.86
C ILE A 47 17.10 -19.78 -17.36
N ILE A 48 16.26 -20.48 -16.60
CA ILE A 48 16.37 -20.60 -15.15
C ILE A 48 16.59 -22.07 -14.78
N LYS A 49 17.62 -22.35 -13.97
CA LYS A 49 17.89 -23.69 -13.45
C LYS A 49 16.92 -24.00 -12.31
N THR A 50 15.76 -24.54 -12.66
CA THR A 50 14.70 -24.98 -11.73
C THR A 50 13.97 -26.18 -12.33
N ASP A 51 13.49 -27.08 -11.48
CA ASP A 51 12.59 -28.19 -11.80
C ASP A 51 11.10 -27.76 -11.81
N HIS A 52 10.80 -26.48 -11.59
CA HIS A 52 9.45 -25.93 -11.64
C HIS A 52 9.19 -25.12 -12.93
N CYS A 53 7.93 -25.09 -13.34
CA CYS A 53 7.40 -24.15 -14.33
C CYS A 53 6.90 -22.89 -13.64
N LEU A 54 6.97 -21.77 -14.34
CA LEU A 54 6.40 -20.50 -13.89
C LEU A 54 4.88 -20.52 -14.09
N VAL A 55 4.13 -20.35 -13.01
CA VAL A 55 2.68 -20.11 -13.06
C VAL A 55 2.46 -18.59 -13.09
N SER A 56 1.68 -18.13 -14.07
CA SER A 56 1.36 -16.71 -14.25
C SER A 56 -0.14 -16.51 -14.41
N CYS A 57 -0.60 -15.31 -14.05
CA CYS A 57 -1.99 -14.89 -14.25
C CYS A 57 -2.04 -13.40 -14.60
N THR A 58 -2.96 -13.02 -15.48
CA THR A 58 -3.16 -11.63 -15.90
C THR A 58 -4.54 -11.16 -15.46
N PHE A 59 -4.61 -10.00 -14.81
CA PHE A 59 -5.87 -9.39 -14.38
C PHE A 59 -6.15 -8.09 -15.14
N ARG A 60 -7.43 -7.79 -15.39
CA ARG A 60 -7.86 -6.51 -15.94
C ARG A 60 -8.01 -5.47 -14.82
N ILE A 61 -6.97 -4.67 -14.63
CA ILE A 61 -6.87 -3.71 -13.51
C ILE A 61 -7.86 -2.53 -13.65
N ASN A 62 -8.19 -2.11 -14.88
CA ASN A 62 -9.10 -0.99 -15.10
C ASN A 62 -10.47 -1.19 -14.44
N ASP A 63 -10.94 -2.43 -14.35
CA ASP A 63 -12.24 -2.77 -13.74
C ASP A 63 -12.14 -2.97 -12.22
N LEU A 64 -10.90 -3.12 -11.70
CA LEU A 64 -10.58 -3.28 -10.28
C LEU A 64 -10.41 -1.92 -9.58
N ILE A 65 -9.78 -0.95 -10.25
CA ILE A 65 -9.38 0.35 -9.67
C ILE A 65 -10.37 1.47 -10.02
N ASN A 66 -11.22 1.33 -11.05
CA ASN A 66 -12.25 2.33 -11.39
C ASN A 66 -13.45 2.36 -10.44
N ILE A 67 -13.30 1.92 -9.19
CA ILE A 67 -14.11 2.46 -8.10
C ILE A 67 -13.60 3.89 -7.90
N THR A 68 -14.02 4.78 -8.80
CA THR A 68 -13.92 6.22 -8.59
C THR A 68 -14.58 6.46 -7.24
N SER A 69 -13.77 6.69 -6.22
CA SER A 69 -14.29 7.12 -4.93
C SER A 69 -14.95 8.46 -5.18
N THR A 70 -16.27 8.45 -5.41
CA THR A 70 -17.11 9.65 -5.40
C THR A 70 -17.24 10.16 -3.97
N THR A 71 -16.19 10.10 -3.16
CA THR A 71 -16.06 10.93 -1.98
C THR A 71 -15.88 12.35 -2.48
N LYS A 72 -16.99 13.04 -2.71
CA LYS A 72 -17.01 14.51 -2.77
C LYS A 72 -16.29 14.98 -1.52
N HIS A 73 -15.04 15.40 -1.63
CA HIS A 73 -14.32 16.04 -0.55
C HIS A 73 -15.10 17.32 -0.23
N ARG A 74 -16.01 17.25 0.75
CA ARG A 74 -16.71 18.43 1.25
C ARG A 74 -15.61 19.31 1.82
N ARG A 75 -15.26 20.38 1.10
CA ARG A 75 -14.29 21.39 1.57
C ARG A 75 -14.76 21.87 2.94
N LYS A 76 -14.15 21.37 4.02
CA LYS A 76 -14.42 21.87 5.37
C LYS A 76 -13.94 23.32 5.36
N ARG A 77 -14.82 24.26 5.75
CA ARG A 77 -14.45 25.66 5.90
C ARG A 77 -13.36 25.72 6.98
N ILE A 78 -12.14 26.04 6.59
CA ILE A 78 -11.04 26.26 7.54
C ILE A 78 -11.42 27.52 8.33
N ILE A 79 -11.76 27.35 9.60
CA ILE A 79 -11.93 28.47 10.53
C ILE A 79 -10.53 28.77 11.07
N LYS A 80 -9.99 29.94 10.73
CA LYS A 80 -8.75 30.44 11.32
C LYS A 80 -9.10 31.35 12.48
N THR A 81 -8.62 31.04 13.68
CA THR A 81 -8.69 31.95 14.82
C THR A 81 -7.61 33.01 14.67
N LYS A 82 -7.99 34.29 14.61
CA LYS A 82 -7.06 35.42 14.58
C LYS A 82 -6.90 35.94 15.99
N PHE A 83 -5.72 35.75 16.58
CA PHE A 83 -5.39 36.36 17.87
C PHE A 83 -4.94 37.81 17.63
N LEU A 84 -5.57 38.76 18.33
CA LEU A 84 -5.15 40.15 18.36
C LEU A 84 -4.14 40.30 19.51
N TYR A 85 -2.88 40.61 19.18
CA TYR A 85 -1.81 40.75 20.16
C TYR A 85 -2.10 41.83 21.22
N ASN A 86 -2.90 42.84 20.88
CA ASN A 86 -3.31 43.88 21.82
C ASN A 86 -4.13 43.33 23.00
N ASP A 87 -4.93 42.28 22.77
CA ASP A 87 -5.76 41.66 23.82
C ASP A 87 -4.91 40.77 24.75
N MET A 88 -3.81 40.21 24.24
CA MET A 88 -2.85 39.41 25.02
C MET A 88 -2.04 40.28 26.00
N LEU A 89 -1.76 41.53 25.64
CA LEU A 89 -1.06 42.48 26.52
C LEU A 89 -1.92 42.92 27.70
N LEU A 90 -3.23 43.10 27.48
CA LEU A 90 -4.18 43.48 28.54
C LEU A 90 -4.40 42.36 29.56
N PHE A 91 -4.30 41.08 29.14
CA PHE A 91 -4.41 39.94 30.06
C PHE A 91 -3.21 39.86 31.01
N ASN A 92 -2.00 40.17 30.52
CA ASN A 92 -0.78 40.20 31.35
C ASN A 92 -0.74 41.36 32.34
N GLN A 93 -1.38 42.50 32.04
CA GLN A 93 -1.40 43.64 32.97
C GLN A 93 -2.29 43.42 34.20
N ASN A 94 -3.32 42.56 34.08
CA ASN A 94 -4.29 42.33 35.16
C ASN A 94 -3.92 41.15 36.09
N ASN A 95 -2.97 40.30 35.71
CA ASN A 95 -2.45 39.21 36.54
C ASN A 95 -1.01 39.51 36.96
N THR A 96 -0.92 40.21 38.08
CA THR A 96 0.20 40.29 39.01
C THR A 96 1.27 39.20 38.86
N GLY A 97 2.51 39.64 38.58
CA GLY A 97 3.68 39.13 39.29
C GLY A 97 4.67 38.23 38.55
N HIS A 98 4.50 37.93 37.26
CA HIS A 98 5.50 37.14 36.53
C HIS A 98 6.00 37.89 35.30
N HIS A 99 7.33 37.93 35.18
CA HIS A 99 8.12 38.62 34.15
C HIS A 99 7.48 38.62 32.77
N GLU A 100 7.53 39.77 32.09
CA GLU A 100 7.33 39.84 30.64
C GLU A 100 8.23 38.81 29.96
N TRP A 101 7.64 37.77 29.38
CA TRP A 101 8.39 36.85 28.56
C TRP A 101 8.79 37.60 27.28
N LEU A 102 10.07 37.93 27.17
CA LEU A 102 10.66 38.58 26.00
C LEU A 102 11.03 37.51 24.96
N TRP A 103 10.74 37.78 23.69
CA TRP A 103 11.10 36.91 22.56
C TRP A 103 12.60 36.57 22.49
N SER A 104 13.46 37.37 23.11
CA SER A 104 14.90 37.12 23.23
C SER A 104 15.24 35.86 24.04
N HIS A 105 14.35 35.38 24.91
CA HIS A 105 14.57 34.15 25.69
C HIS A 105 14.24 32.87 24.91
N PHE A 106 13.64 32.98 23.72
CA PHE A 106 13.28 31.82 22.91
C PHE A 106 14.50 31.10 22.33
N THR A 107 15.59 31.83 22.05
CA THR A 107 16.80 31.28 21.44
C THR A 107 17.78 30.72 22.46
N GLU A 108 17.69 31.09 23.74
CA GLU A 108 18.58 30.59 24.79
C GLU A 108 18.35 29.10 25.09
N ASP A 109 17.12 28.61 24.92
CA ASP A 109 16.75 27.20 25.15
C ASP A 109 17.06 26.28 23.94
N LEU A 110 17.56 26.83 22.83
CA LEU A 110 17.86 26.07 21.60
C LEU A 110 19.36 25.77 21.40
N ASP A 111 20.23 26.40 22.18
CA ASP A 111 21.70 26.28 22.05
C ASP A 111 22.37 25.51 23.22
N GLN A 112 21.60 24.75 24.03
CA GLN A 112 22.16 23.76 24.96
C GLN A 112 22.16 22.36 24.35
N ASP A 113 23.19 22.07 23.54
CA ASP A 113 23.74 20.74 23.25
C ASP A 113 25.22 20.71 23.68
#